data_AF-A0A7K6APM2-F1
#
_entry.id   AF-A0A7K6APM2-F1
#
_cell.length_a   1.000
_cell.length_b   1.000
_cell.length_c   1.000
_cell.angle_alpha   90.00
_cell.angle_beta   90.00
_cell.angle_gamma   90.00
#
_symmetry.space_group_name_H-M   'P 1'
#
loop_
_entity.id
_entity.type
_entity.pdbx_description
1 polymer ?
#
loop_
_entity_poly.entity_id
_entity_poly.type
_entity_poly.pdbx_seq_one_letter_code
_entity_poly.pdbx_strand_id
1 'polypeptide(L)'
;GSELGNWALGHWTEEGYDLFENFPDLASALWAAEERKLVPHKFPNHHIPIPEHYLAEDATVAVETRAIMAWMDKNPFVLGANLQGGEKLVSYPFDAARASGETMAAVASRPSRDYEEEEEEATELHETPDHAIFRWLAISYASAHLTMSEASRGGCHAQDVTDAMGIVQGAKWRPRAGSLNDFSYLHSNCLELSIYLGCDKFPHESELQQEWENNKESLLTFMEQVHRGIKGVVTDQQGEPIANATIVVGGINHNVQTASGGDYWRILNPGEYRVQARAEGYNPSVKTCSVFYDIGATQCNFVLARSNWKRIREIMAMNGNRPIRRIVPGRPMTPRERLLLQRRL
;
A
#
# COMPACT_ATOMS: atom_id res chain seq x y z
N GLY A 1 17.09 22.21 24.47
CA GLY A 1 16.20 21.06 24.22
C GLY A 1 14.75 21.48 24.34
N SER A 2 13.86 20.51 24.41
CA SER A 2 12.42 20.63 24.71
C SER A 2 12.07 21.53 25.90
N GLU A 3 13.03 21.77 26.80
CA GLU A 3 13.01 22.72 27.92
C GLU A 3 12.70 24.18 27.53
N LEU A 4 12.83 24.54 26.25
CA LEU A 4 12.74 25.92 25.75
C LEU A 4 11.49 26.21 24.89
N GLY A 5 10.57 25.26 24.69
CA GLY A 5 9.41 25.44 23.81
C GLY A 5 8.23 24.51 24.14
N ASN A 6 7.05 24.88 23.64
CA ASN A 6 5.87 24.00 23.70
C ASN A 6 6.06 22.81 22.76
N TRP A 7 5.57 21.62 23.12
CA TRP A 7 5.65 20.34 22.38
C TRP A 7 5.19 20.42 20.91
N ALA A 8 4.38 21.42 20.58
CA ALA A 8 3.78 21.62 19.27
C ALA A 8 4.40 22.79 18.47
N LEU A 9 5.38 23.50 19.04
CA LEU A 9 6.03 24.59 18.34
C LEU A 9 6.85 24.04 17.16
N GLY A 10 6.56 24.51 15.95
CA GLY A 10 7.20 24.03 14.72
C GLY A 10 6.64 22.72 14.17
N HIS A 11 5.52 22.22 14.71
CA HIS A 11 4.85 21.02 14.20
C HIS A 11 4.12 21.25 12.86
N TRP A 12 3.43 22.38 12.74
CA TRP A 12 2.70 22.75 11.52
C TRP A 12 3.58 23.53 10.54
N THR A 13 3.22 23.48 9.25
CA THR A 13 3.84 24.34 8.22
C THR A 13 3.58 25.83 8.49
N GLU A 14 4.22 26.70 7.72
CA GLU A 14 3.98 28.15 7.79
C GLU A 14 2.50 28.51 7.57
N GLU A 15 1.82 27.77 6.71
CA GLU A 15 0.38 27.92 6.41
C GLU A 15 -0.54 27.20 7.41
N GLY A 16 0.02 26.51 8.42
CA GLY A 16 -0.74 25.84 9.47
C GLY A 16 -1.18 24.41 9.14
N TYR A 17 -0.60 23.75 8.13
CA TYR A 17 -0.91 22.36 7.81
C TYR A 17 -0.16 21.38 8.72
N ASP A 18 -0.84 20.33 9.15
CA ASP A 18 -0.18 19.14 9.71
C ASP A 18 0.12 18.18 8.55
N LEU A 19 1.40 18.04 8.19
CA LEU A 19 1.81 17.19 7.06
C LEU A 19 1.48 15.71 7.28
N PHE A 20 1.30 15.26 8.53
CA PHE A 20 0.94 13.87 8.82
C PHE A 20 -0.53 13.55 8.57
N GLU A 21 -1.38 14.55 8.35
CA GLU A 21 -2.81 14.42 8.05
C GLU A 21 -3.18 15.14 6.74
N ASN A 22 -2.19 15.57 5.95
CA ASN A 22 -2.37 16.35 4.73
C ASN A 22 -2.14 15.53 3.45
N PHE A 23 -2.27 14.21 3.48
CA PHE A 23 -2.33 13.38 2.27
C PHE A 23 -3.78 13.02 1.91
N PRO A 24 -4.07 12.64 0.64
CA PRO A 24 -5.40 12.19 0.27
C PRO A 24 -5.84 10.97 1.10
N ASP A 25 -7.04 11.02 1.66
CA ASP A 25 -7.66 9.85 2.29
C ASP A 25 -8.13 8.84 1.23
N LEU A 26 -7.22 7.94 0.86
CA LEU A 26 -7.50 6.84 -0.08
C LEU A 26 -8.10 5.62 0.62
N ALA A 27 -7.95 5.50 1.95
CA ALA A 27 -8.46 4.38 2.73
C ALA A 27 -9.99 4.37 2.76
N SER A 28 -10.61 5.51 3.05
CA SER A 28 -12.06 5.66 3.00
C SER A 28 -12.64 5.35 1.61
N ALA A 29 -11.95 5.77 0.55
CA ALA A 29 -12.36 5.48 -0.82
C ALA A 29 -12.27 3.97 -1.14
N LEU A 30 -11.21 3.30 -0.69
CA LEU A 30 -11.04 1.85 -0.84
C LEU A 30 -12.16 1.10 -0.12
N TRP A 31 -12.42 1.39 1.16
CA TRP A 31 -13.44 0.69 1.94
C TRP A 31 -14.84 0.88 1.38
N ALA A 32 -15.19 2.11 0.96
CA ALA A 32 -16.46 2.38 0.28
C ALA A 32 -16.61 1.57 -1.02
N ALA A 33 -15.51 1.32 -1.73
CA ALA A 33 -15.50 0.47 -2.92
C ALA A 33 -15.60 -1.02 -2.58
N GLU A 34 -14.98 -1.48 -1.49
CA GLU A 34 -15.07 -2.86 -0.99
C GLU A 34 -16.49 -3.21 -0.55
N GLU A 35 -17.17 -2.33 0.20
CA GLU A 35 -18.58 -2.49 0.59
C GLU A 35 -19.50 -2.69 -0.61
N ARG A 36 -19.21 -1.96 -1.69
CA ARG A 36 -19.94 -2.03 -2.95
C ARG A 36 -19.46 -3.17 -3.87
N LYS A 37 -18.52 -4.01 -3.42
CA LYS A 37 -17.90 -5.12 -4.17
C LYS A 37 -17.33 -4.69 -5.51
N LEU A 38 -16.69 -3.51 -5.54
CA LEU A 38 -16.08 -2.92 -6.72
C LEU A 38 -14.61 -3.30 -6.86
N VAL A 39 -13.95 -3.71 -5.78
CA VAL A 39 -12.52 -4.06 -5.76
C VAL A 39 -12.30 -5.53 -6.20
N PRO A 40 -11.30 -5.86 -7.04
CA PRO A 40 -10.38 -4.96 -7.74
C PRO A 40 -10.85 -4.57 -9.16
N HIS A 41 -12.05 -5.01 -9.57
CA HIS A 41 -12.46 -4.99 -10.99
C HIS A 41 -12.95 -3.64 -11.51
N LYS A 42 -13.59 -2.85 -10.65
CA LYS A 42 -14.14 -1.51 -10.94
C LYS A 42 -13.42 -0.41 -10.15
N PHE A 43 -12.77 -0.77 -9.05
CA PHE A 43 -11.94 0.11 -8.25
C PHE A 43 -10.61 -0.62 -7.97
N PRO A 44 -9.46 0.01 -8.17
CA PRO A 44 -8.17 -0.68 -8.05
C PRO A 44 -7.83 -0.96 -6.58
N ASN A 45 -7.14 -2.08 -6.31
CA ASN A 45 -6.62 -2.44 -4.98
C ASN A 45 -5.17 -1.98 -4.75
N HIS A 46 -4.62 -1.17 -5.66
CA HIS A 46 -3.29 -0.57 -5.64
C HIS A 46 -3.28 0.63 -6.59
N HIS A 47 -2.40 1.61 -6.39
CA HIS A 47 -2.30 2.78 -7.26
C HIS A 47 -3.67 3.47 -7.43
N ILE A 48 -4.38 3.64 -6.31
CA ILE A 48 -5.66 4.34 -6.28
C ILE A 48 -5.39 5.78 -6.74
N PRO A 49 -6.09 6.28 -7.78
CA PRO A 49 -5.82 7.62 -8.30
C PRO A 49 -6.08 8.69 -7.24
N ILE A 50 -5.24 9.72 -7.22
CA ILE A 50 -5.45 10.90 -6.38
C ILE A 50 -6.74 11.59 -6.85
N PRO A 51 -7.66 11.97 -5.94
CA PRO A 51 -8.88 12.69 -6.30
C PRO A 51 -8.58 14.01 -7.03
N GLU A 52 -9.33 14.33 -8.09
CA GLU A 52 -9.08 15.54 -8.91
C GLU A 52 -9.12 16.84 -8.09
N HIS A 53 -10.00 16.93 -7.09
CA HIS A 53 -10.08 18.09 -6.21
C HIS A 53 -8.82 18.29 -5.37
N TYR A 54 -8.03 17.24 -5.13
CA TYR A 54 -6.76 17.31 -4.43
C TYR A 54 -5.64 17.89 -5.31
N LEU A 55 -5.78 17.71 -6.63
CA LEU A 55 -4.83 18.19 -7.64
C LEU A 55 -5.11 19.63 -8.06
N ALA A 56 -6.24 20.21 -7.66
CA ALA A 56 -6.59 21.60 -7.97
C ALA A 56 -5.61 22.59 -7.30
N GLU A 57 -5.37 23.72 -7.95
CA GLU A 57 -4.46 24.77 -7.46
C GLU A 57 -4.95 25.41 -6.15
N ASP A 58 -6.27 25.46 -5.94
CA ASP A 58 -6.94 26.01 -4.76
C ASP A 58 -7.21 24.96 -3.66
N ALA A 59 -6.76 23.71 -3.86
CA ALA A 59 -6.92 22.67 -2.85
C ALA A 59 -6.06 22.96 -1.60
N THR A 60 -6.61 22.65 -0.42
CA THR A 60 -5.96 22.82 0.89
C THR A 60 -4.90 21.75 1.14
N VAL A 61 -3.84 21.78 0.31
CA VAL A 61 -2.75 20.80 0.28
C VAL A 61 -1.44 21.57 0.35
N ALA A 62 -0.64 21.25 1.36
CA ALA A 62 0.67 21.84 1.60
C ALA A 62 1.62 21.59 0.42
N VAL A 63 2.54 22.53 0.20
CA VAL A 63 3.51 22.45 -0.90
C VAL A 63 4.45 21.25 -0.72
N GLU A 64 4.78 20.91 0.53
CA GLU A 64 5.57 19.74 0.92
C GLU A 64 4.86 18.45 0.55
N THR A 65 3.56 18.33 0.87
CA THR A 65 2.75 17.17 0.48
C THR A 65 2.76 17.00 -1.05
N ARG A 66 2.52 18.07 -1.80
CA ARG A 66 2.56 18.02 -3.27
C ARG A 66 3.94 17.59 -3.80
N ALA A 67 5.01 18.05 -3.16
CA ALA A 67 6.37 17.67 -3.52
C ALA A 67 6.64 16.17 -3.26
N ILE A 68 6.19 15.64 -2.12
CA ILE A 68 6.30 14.21 -1.79
C ILE A 68 5.48 13.36 -2.76
N MET A 69 4.24 13.73 -3.04
CA MET A 69 3.39 13.02 -4.01
C MET A 69 4.07 12.94 -5.39
N ALA A 70 4.58 14.06 -5.91
CA ALA A 70 5.30 14.10 -7.18
C ALA A 70 6.63 13.31 -7.14
N TRP A 71 7.30 13.28 -5.98
CA TRP A 71 8.53 12.50 -5.80
C TRP A 71 8.26 11.00 -5.81
N MET A 72 7.16 10.56 -5.19
CA MET A 72 6.72 9.18 -5.17
C MET A 72 6.25 8.69 -6.54
N ASP A 73 5.60 9.54 -7.33
CA ASP A 73 5.22 9.20 -8.72
C ASP A 73 6.44 8.99 -9.63
N LYS A 74 7.52 9.73 -9.37
CA LYS A 74 8.71 9.72 -10.22
C LYS A 74 9.66 8.56 -9.92
N ASN A 75 9.66 8.03 -8.70
CA ASN A 75 10.62 7.04 -8.25
C ASN A 75 9.91 5.76 -7.80
N PRO A 76 10.36 4.57 -8.23
CA PRO A 76 9.74 3.32 -7.84
C PRO A 76 10.16 2.90 -6.41
N PHE A 77 9.70 3.65 -5.41
CA PHE A 77 9.93 3.30 -4.01
C PHE A 77 9.28 1.95 -3.67
N VAL A 78 10.03 1.12 -2.94
CA VAL A 78 9.61 -0.24 -2.54
C VAL A 78 9.40 -0.33 -1.03
N LEU A 79 10.28 0.30 -0.26
CA LEU A 79 10.26 0.37 1.19
C LEU A 79 10.60 1.79 1.61
N GLY A 80 9.86 2.33 2.56
CA GLY A 80 10.05 3.67 3.12
C GLY A 80 9.81 3.69 4.61
N ALA A 81 10.33 4.71 5.28
CA ALA A 81 9.96 5.03 6.65
C ALA A 81 10.01 6.54 6.87
N ASN A 82 9.01 7.09 7.55
CA ASN A 82 9.04 8.44 8.09
C ASN A 82 9.40 8.40 9.57
N LEU A 83 10.33 9.27 9.97
CA LEU A 83 10.86 9.31 11.33
C LEU A 83 10.13 10.40 12.12
N GLN A 84 9.69 10.06 13.33
CA GLN A 84 8.92 10.91 14.23
C GLN A 84 9.47 10.86 15.64
N GLY A 85 9.00 11.78 16.49
CA GLY A 85 9.31 11.83 17.92
C GLY A 85 8.06 12.09 18.76
N GLY A 86 8.18 11.91 20.07
CA GLY A 86 7.08 12.05 21.02
C GLY A 86 6.53 10.73 21.53
N GLU A 87 6.95 9.63 20.92
CA GLU A 87 6.80 8.27 21.44
C GLU A 87 8.00 7.40 21.05
N LYS A 88 8.02 6.16 21.52
CA LYS A 88 9.07 5.17 21.18
C LYS A 88 8.46 3.85 20.74
N LEU A 89 8.12 3.75 19.46
CA LEU A 89 7.49 2.57 18.84
C LEU A 89 7.55 2.65 17.31
N VAL A 90 7.24 1.54 16.63
CA VAL A 90 7.01 1.52 15.17
C VAL A 90 5.52 1.33 14.87
N SER A 91 4.93 2.30 14.17
CA SER A 91 3.55 2.24 13.69
C SER A 91 3.50 1.74 12.24
N TYR A 92 2.61 0.79 11.97
CA TYR A 92 2.39 0.24 10.63
C TYR A 92 0.93 0.39 10.17
N PRO A 93 0.68 0.45 8.84
CA PRO A 93 -0.65 0.61 8.27
C PRO A 93 -1.69 -0.46 8.66
N PHE A 94 -2.99 -0.15 8.63
CA PHE A 94 -3.55 1.17 8.32
C PHE A 94 -3.43 2.15 9.50
N ASP A 95 -3.25 3.43 9.20
CA ASP A 95 -3.40 4.52 10.17
C ASP A 95 -4.86 4.98 10.29
N ALA A 96 -5.63 4.94 9.19
CA ALA A 96 -7.05 5.24 9.21
C ALA A 96 -7.84 4.12 9.91
N ALA A 97 -8.81 4.49 10.73
CA ALA A 97 -9.79 3.56 11.26
C ALA A 97 -11.06 3.53 10.41
N ARG A 98 -11.64 2.35 10.24
CA ARG A 98 -12.92 2.18 9.55
C ARG A 98 -14.07 2.39 10.53
N ALA A 99 -14.89 3.41 10.29
CA ALA A 99 -16.13 3.58 11.04
C ALA A 99 -17.11 2.47 10.66
N SER A 100 -17.50 1.61 11.61
CA SER A 100 -18.60 0.68 11.39
C SER A 100 -19.92 1.47 11.31
N GLY A 101 -20.78 1.21 10.33
CA GLY A 101 -22.01 1.97 10.12
C GLY A 101 -22.99 1.97 11.31
N GLU A 102 -22.81 1.06 12.28
CA GLU A 102 -23.63 0.96 13.50
C GLU A 102 -23.15 1.90 14.62
N THR A 103 -21.87 2.30 14.64
CA THR A 103 -21.27 3.03 15.78
C THR A 103 -21.56 4.52 15.75
N MET A 104 -21.65 5.18 14.59
CA MET A 104 -21.98 6.62 14.52
C MET A 104 -23.39 6.95 15.05
N ALA A 105 -24.36 6.06 14.89
CA ALA A 105 -25.72 6.23 15.42
C ALA A 105 -25.82 5.88 16.93
N ALA A 106 -25.03 4.90 17.39
CA ALA A 106 -25.01 4.46 18.78
C ALA A 106 -24.24 5.44 19.70
N VAL A 107 -23.12 6.01 19.22
CA VAL A 107 -22.30 6.98 19.96
C VAL A 107 -23.02 8.33 20.11
N ALA A 108 -23.81 8.74 19.13
CA ALA A 108 -24.56 10.01 19.19
C ALA A 108 -25.78 9.99 20.15
N SER A 109 -26.15 8.84 20.72
CA SER A 109 -27.42 8.69 21.46
C SER A 109 -27.30 8.18 22.90
N ARG A 110 -26.08 7.97 23.45
CA ARG A 110 -25.89 7.49 24.82
C ARG A 110 -25.20 8.52 25.73
N PRO A 111 -25.68 8.71 26.97
CA PRO A 111 -25.06 9.65 27.90
C PRO A 111 -23.78 9.07 28.52
N SER A 112 -22.71 9.83 28.36
CA SER A 112 -21.39 9.80 29.02
C SER A 112 -21.30 8.95 30.29
N ARG A 113 -20.78 7.73 30.18
CA ARG A 113 -20.22 6.96 31.29
C ARG A 113 -19.07 6.09 30.79
N ASP A 114 -17.93 6.24 31.46
CA ASP A 114 -16.69 5.44 31.40
C ASP A 114 -16.17 5.11 29.98
N TYR A 115 -15.40 6.05 29.43
CA TYR A 115 -14.95 6.13 28.04
C TYR A 115 -13.83 5.17 27.60
N GLU A 116 -13.21 4.40 28.50
CA GLU A 116 -11.95 3.70 28.16
C GLU A 116 -12.13 2.23 27.75
N GLU A 117 -13.19 1.54 28.21
CA GLU A 117 -13.39 0.10 27.89
C GLU A 117 -14.34 -0.13 26.70
N GLU A 118 -15.21 0.82 26.35
CA GLU A 118 -16.21 0.66 25.27
C GLU A 118 -15.69 1.07 23.87
N GLU A 119 -14.58 1.84 23.79
CA GLU A 119 -14.03 2.34 22.52
C GLU A 119 -13.23 1.26 21.76
N GLU A 120 -12.65 0.29 22.48
CA GLU A 120 -11.95 -0.88 21.89
C GLU A 120 -12.91 -1.84 21.15
N GLU A 121 -14.18 -1.94 21.55
CA GLU A 121 -15.18 -2.79 20.87
C GLU A 121 -15.79 -2.13 19.61
N ALA A 122 -15.71 -0.80 19.48
CA ALA A 122 -16.41 -0.05 18.43
C ALA A 122 -15.61 0.09 17.11
N THR A 123 -14.29 -0.06 17.16
CA THR A 123 -13.40 0.15 16.01
C THR A 123 -12.94 -1.20 15.45
N GLU A 124 -13.54 -1.66 14.35
CA GLU A 124 -13.02 -2.84 13.65
C GLU A 124 -11.60 -2.53 13.12
N LEU A 125 -10.58 -3.09 13.76
CA LEU A 125 -9.20 -2.99 13.31
C LEU A 125 -9.06 -3.69 11.97
N HIS A 126 -8.99 -2.89 10.91
CA HIS A 126 -8.87 -3.42 9.56
C HIS A 126 -7.40 -3.67 9.23
N GLU A 127 -7.04 -4.94 9.05
CA GLU A 127 -5.70 -5.32 8.62
C GLU A 127 -5.47 -4.96 7.14
N THR A 128 -4.23 -4.63 6.78
CA THR A 128 -3.85 -4.55 5.37
C THR A 128 -3.77 -5.95 4.76
N PRO A 129 -3.96 -6.11 3.45
CA PRO A 129 -3.65 -7.37 2.77
C PRO A 129 -2.21 -7.87 3.00
N ASP A 130 -1.29 -6.93 3.31
CA ASP A 130 0.13 -7.17 3.60
C ASP A 130 0.45 -7.16 5.11
N HIS A 131 -0.53 -7.36 5.99
CA HIS A 131 -0.36 -7.24 7.45
C HIS A 131 0.83 -8.05 8.01
N ALA A 132 1.00 -9.29 7.55
CA ALA A 132 2.09 -10.15 7.99
C ALA A 132 3.49 -9.62 7.61
N ILE A 133 3.64 -8.95 6.47
CA ILE A 133 4.93 -8.35 6.10
C ILE A 133 5.13 -7.01 6.78
N PHE A 134 4.10 -6.19 6.96
CA PHE A 134 4.19 -4.95 7.73
C PHE A 134 4.64 -5.21 9.18
N ARG A 135 4.07 -6.22 9.84
CA ARG A 135 4.50 -6.62 11.18
C ARG A 135 5.95 -7.08 11.20
N TRP A 136 6.38 -7.87 10.21
CA TRP A 136 7.78 -8.28 10.10
C TRP A 136 8.73 -7.08 9.95
N LEU A 137 8.39 -6.13 9.07
CA LEU A 137 9.18 -4.92 8.84
C LEU A 137 9.26 -4.08 10.12
N ALA A 138 8.14 -3.89 10.81
CA ALA A 138 8.10 -3.14 12.07
C ALA A 138 8.94 -3.83 13.17
N ILE A 139 8.81 -5.15 13.32
CA ILE A 139 9.60 -5.94 14.28
C ILE A 139 11.08 -5.83 13.95
N SER A 140 11.47 -5.91 12.66
CA SER A 140 12.88 -5.85 12.26
C SER A 140 13.58 -4.57 12.73
N TYR A 141 12.88 -3.43 12.71
CA TYR A 141 13.40 -2.18 13.25
C TYR A 141 13.38 -2.19 14.78
N ALA A 142 12.22 -2.50 15.38
CA ALA A 142 12.01 -2.41 16.82
C ALA A 142 12.91 -3.35 17.62
N SER A 143 13.14 -4.58 17.15
CA SER A 143 14.00 -5.56 17.83
C SER A 143 15.49 -5.26 17.71
N ALA A 144 15.89 -4.52 16.66
CA ALA A 144 17.27 -4.07 16.48
C ALA A 144 17.57 -2.79 17.27
N HIS A 145 16.52 -2.08 17.74
CA HIS A 145 16.67 -0.84 18.48
C HIS A 145 17.02 -1.15 19.93
N LEU A 146 18.05 -0.49 20.47
CA LEU A 146 18.59 -0.85 21.79
C LEU A 146 17.57 -0.78 22.94
N THR A 147 16.57 0.10 22.83
CA THR A 147 15.62 0.37 23.93
C THR A 147 14.15 0.23 23.55
N MET A 148 13.79 -0.08 22.29
CA MET A 148 12.39 -0.03 21.84
C MET A 148 11.61 -1.28 22.24
N SER A 149 12.26 -2.44 22.24
CA SER A 149 11.68 -3.72 22.69
C SER A 149 11.98 -4.05 24.17
N GLU A 150 12.42 -3.06 24.95
CA GLU A 150 12.78 -3.28 26.36
C GLU A 150 11.52 -3.23 27.24
N ALA A 151 10.97 -4.40 27.59
CA ALA A 151 9.72 -4.54 28.37
C ALA A 151 9.72 -3.85 29.74
N SER A 152 10.90 -3.56 30.31
CA SER A 152 11.06 -2.87 31.60
C SER A 152 10.85 -1.35 31.49
N ARG A 153 10.96 -0.78 30.28
CA ARG A 153 10.74 0.63 30.00
C ARG A 153 9.36 0.79 29.36
N GLY A 154 8.38 1.17 30.17
CA GLY A 154 7.03 1.51 29.67
C GLY A 154 7.05 2.62 28.61
N GLY A 155 5.89 2.85 27.98
CA GLY A 155 5.70 3.93 27.02
C GLY A 155 6.01 5.32 27.60
N CYS A 156 6.20 6.31 26.74
CA CYS A 156 6.62 7.65 27.17
C CYS A 156 5.62 8.33 28.11
N HIS A 157 4.31 8.03 27.98
CA HIS A 157 3.26 8.80 28.66
C HIS A 157 2.48 8.05 29.74
N ALA A 158 2.20 6.74 29.64
CA ALA A 158 1.76 5.89 30.78
C ALA A 158 1.36 4.44 30.38
N GLN A 159 0.81 4.23 29.19
CA GLN A 159 0.39 2.90 28.71
C GLN A 159 1.31 2.42 27.59
N ASP A 160 1.85 1.21 27.75
CA ASP A 160 2.51 0.52 26.65
C ASP A 160 1.44 -0.08 25.73
N VAL A 161 1.19 0.59 24.61
CA VAL A 161 0.25 0.13 23.56
C VAL A 161 0.83 -0.95 22.65
N THR A 162 2.09 -1.33 22.87
CA THR A 162 2.85 -2.23 22.01
C THR A 162 2.95 -3.66 22.54
N ASP A 163 2.37 -3.93 23.72
CA ASP A 163 2.48 -5.21 24.41
C ASP A 163 3.95 -5.69 24.53
N ALA A 164 4.86 -4.77 24.85
CA ALA A 164 6.32 -4.96 24.90
C ALA A 164 7.01 -5.37 23.58
N MET A 165 6.31 -5.35 22.44
CA MET A 165 6.91 -5.66 21.13
C MET A 165 7.54 -4.43 20.45
N GLY A 166 7.26 -3.21 20.94
CA GLY A 166 7.74 -1.97 20.32
C GLY A 166 7.06 -1.65 18.97
N ILE A 167 5.98 -2.34 18.62
CA ILE A 167 5.22 -2.14 17.38
C ILE A 167 3.73 -1.97 17.66
N VAL A 168 3.03 -1.20 16.84
CA VAL A 168 1.58 -1.02 16.93
C VAL A 168 0.96 -0.76 15.57
N GLN A 169 -0.30 -1.14 15.37
CA GLN A 169 -1.04 -0.71 14.18
C GLN A 169 -1.47 0.75 14.37
N GLY A 170 -1.34 1.58 13.34
CA GLY A 170 -1.62 3.00 13.42
C GLY A 170 -3.04 3.31 13.90
N ALA A 171 -4.04 2.66 13.29
CA ALA A 171 -5.45 2.79 13.66
C ALA A 171 -5.76 2.33 15.10
N LYS A 172 -5.03 1.34 15.62
CA LYS A 172 -5.18 0.86 17.01
C LYS A 172 -4.66 1.90 18.01
N TRP A 173 -3.56 2.57 17.67
CA TRP A 173 -2.94 3.51 18.59
C TRP A 173 -3.56 4.90 18.54
N ARG A 174 -3.60 5.50 17.35
CA ARG A 174 -4.14 6.85 17.12
C ARG A 174 -4.67 6.93 15.70
N PRO A 175 -5.97 6.71 15.48
CA PRO A 175 -6.52 6.67 14.14
C PRO A 175 -6.45 8.04 13.47
N ARG A 176 -5.94 8.09 12.24
CA ARG A 176 -5.81 9.31 11.43
C ARG A 176 -6.09 9.02 9.97
N ALA A 177 -6.91 9.86 9.34
CA ALA A 177 -7.08 9.84 7.90
C ALA A 177 -6.07 10.76 7.22
N GLY A 178 -5.73 10.47 5.96
CA GLY A 178 -4.81 11.30 5.19
C GLY A 178 -3.34 11.21 5.64
N SER A 179 -2.92 10.03 6.13
CA SER A 179 -1.52 9.80 6.49
C SER A 179 -0.64 9.47 5.28
N LEU A 180 0.65 9.81 5.40
CA LEU A 180 1.65 9.41 4.41
C LEU A 180 1.75 7.89 4.28
N ASN A 181 1.67 7.12 5.38
CA ASN A 181 1.82 5.66 5.30
C ASN A 181 0.71 5.02 4.45
N ASP A 182 -0.54 5.40 4.72
CA ASP A 182 -1.69 4.88 4.00
C ASP A 182 -1.66 5.34 2.54
N PHE A 183 -1.27 6.59 2.29
CA PHE A 183 -1.06 7.11 0.94
C PHE A 183 0.03 6.33 0.19
N SER A 184 1.19 6.12 0.79
CA SER A 184 2.31 5.38 0.22
C SER A 184 1.89 3.98 -0.20
N TYR A 185 1.19 3.26 0.69
CA TYR A 185 0.70 1.91 0.43
C TYR A 185 -0.39 1.88 -0.65
N LEU A 186 -1.34 2.81 -0.63
CA LEU A 186 -2.52 2.76 -1.51
C LEU A 186 -2.28 3.37 -2.89
N HIS A 187 -1.39 4.37 -3.00
CA HIS A 187 -1.11 5.09 -4.24
C HIS A 187 0.13 4.58 -4.98
N SER A 188 1.10 3.97 -4.29
CA SER A 188 2.36 3.55 -4.89
C SER A 188 2.64 2.05 -4.68
N ASN A 189 3.87 1.61 -4.96
CA ASN A 189 4.37 0.27 -4.60
C ASN A 189 5.03 0.25 -3.21
N CYS A 190 5.22 1.41 -2.58
CA CYS A 190 6.03 1.57 -1.39
C CYS A 190 5.30 1.06 -0.14
N LEU A 191 5.96 0.17 0.61
CA LEU A 191 5.56 -0.17 1.96
C LEU A 191 6.19 0.82 2.92
N GLU A 192 5.38 1.65 3.58
CA GLU A 192 5.90 2.69 4.48
C GLU A 192 5.50 2.47 5.94
N LEU A 193 6.42 2.78 6.85
CA LEU A 193 6.23 2.75 8.31
C LEU A 193 6.43 4.13 8.92
N SER A 194 5.76 4.41 10.03
CA SER A 194 6.11 5.54 10.91
C SER A 194 6.92 5.06 12.10
N ILE A 195 8.13 5.57 12.25
CA ILE A 195 9.06 5.17 13.31
C ILE A 195 9.18 6.31 14.31
N TYR A 196 8.74 6.08 15.53
CA TYR A 196 8.85 7.03 16.64
C TYR A 196 10.11 6.70 17.43
N LEU A 197 11.11 7.57 17.34
CA LEU A 197 12.48 7.30 17.79
C LEU A 197 12.66 7.46 19.30
N GLY A 198 11.84 8.29 19.95
CA GLY A 198 11.99 8.61 21.36
C GLY A 198 10.96 9.59 21.90
N CYS A 199 10.87 9.64 23.24
CA CYS A 199 9.90 10.46 23.97
C CYS A 199 10.13 11.96 23.79
N ASP A 200 11.38 12.39 23.82
CA ASP A 200 11.72 13.79 23.58
C ASP A 200 11.73 14.06 22.07
N LYS A 201 10.82 14.93 21.62
CA LYS A 201 10.77 15.41 20.23
C LYS A 201 11.97 16.26 19.84
N PHE A 202 12.58 16.94 20.81
CA PHE A 202 13.69 17.87 20.59
C PHE A 202 14.76 17.68 21.67
N PRO A 203 15.47 16.53 21.64
CA PRO A 203 16.46 16.18 22.66
C PRO A 203 17.61 17.19 22.68
N HIS A 204 18.33 17.26 23.79
CA HIS A 204 19.50 18.12 23.88
C HIS A 204 20.63 17.61 22.97
N GLU A 205 21.49 18.51 22.45
CA GLU A 205 22.59 18.15 21.55
C GLU A 205 23.50 17.05 22.12
N SER A 206 23.70 17.06 23.45
CA SER A 206 24.50 16.05 24.15
C SER A 206 23.93 14.63 24.09
N GLU A 207 22.64 14.46 23.82
CA GLU A 207 21.96 13.16 23.73
C GLU A 207 22.02 12.57 22.32
N LEU A 208 22.31 13.38 21.29
CA LEU A 208 22.26 12.97 19.88
C LEU A 208 23.19 11.79 19.56
N GLN A 209 24.37 11.73 20.19
CA GLN A 209 25.28 10.60 20.00
C GLN A 209 24.67 9.30 20.52
N GLN A 210 23.96 9.33 21.65
CA GLN A 210 23.29 8.17 22.20
C GLN A 210 22.10 7.76 21.34
N GLU A 211 21.32 8.72 20.85
CA GLU A 211 20.19 8.43 19.95
C GLU A 211 20.64 7.82 18.62
N TRP A 212 21.79 8.24 18.10
CA TRP A 212 22.41 7.60 16.96
C TRP A 212 22.76 6.13 17.25
N GLU A 213 23.47 5.85 18.35
CA GLU A 213 23.84 4.47 18.68
C GLU A 213 22.60 3.59 18.97
N ASN A 214 21.52 4.16 19.51
CA ASN A 214 20.25 3.46 19.72
C ASN A 214 19.60 2.98 18.41
N ASN A 215 19.70 3.80 17.34
CA ASN A 215 18.97 3.62 16.08
C ASN A 215 19.81 3.07 14.93
N LYS A 216 21.14 3.15 15.01
CA LYS A 216 22.06 2.80 13.91
C LYS A 216 21.80 1.41 13.35
N GLU A 217 21.74 0.39 14.22
CA GLU A 217 21.52 -0.99 13.78
C GLU A 217 20.10 -1.19 13.22
N SER A 218 19.09 -0.55 13.82
CA SER A 218 17.70 -0.58 13.34
C SER A 218 17.56 0.00 11.94
N LEU A 219 18.20 1.14 11.67
CA LEU A 219 18.18 1.79 10.37
C LEU A 219 18.82 0.89 9.30
N LEU A 220 19.97 0.29 9.60
CA LEU A 220 20.64 -0.65 8.69
C LEU A 220 19.80 -1.89 8.45
N THR A 221 19.32 -2.54 9.51
CA THR A 221 18.47 -3.73 9.46
C THR A 221 17.21 -3.48 8.63
N PHE A 222 16.58 -2.31 8.80
CA PHE A 222 15.40 -1.93 8.03
C PHE A 222 15.69 -1.72 6.55
N MET A 223 16.77 -1.00 6.22
CA MET A 223 17.19 -0.81 4.83
C MET A 223 17.48 -2.15 4.13
N GLU A 224 18.06 -3.12 4.83
CA GLU A 224 18.31 -4.46 4.29
C GLU A 224 17.02 -5.22 3.96
N GLN A 225 15.89 -4.92 4.63
CA GLN A 225 14.61 -5.59 4.36
C GLN A 225 14.08 -5.33 2.94
N VAL A 226 14.49 -4.24 2.27
CA VAL A 226 14.10 -3.94 0.89
C VAL A 226 14.55 -5.04 -0.08
N HIS A 227 15.57 -5.82 0.31
CA HIS A 227 16.09 -6.94 -0.46
C HIS A 227 15.40 -8.27 -0.16
N ARG A 228 14.21 -8.30 0.44
CA ARG A 228 13.44 -9.54 0.67
C ARG A 228 12.34 -9.75 -0.36
N GLY A 229 11.76 -10.95 -0.35
CA GLY A 229 10.64 -11.32 -1.22
C GLY A 229 11.09 -11.73 -2.62
N ILE A 230 10.40 -11.21 -3.63
CA ILE A 230 10.68 -11.49 -5.05
C ILE A 230 10.95 -10.19 -5.81
N LYS A 231 11.78 -10.28 -6.83
CA LYS A 231 11.99 -9.21 -7.81
C LYS A 231 12.13 -9.80 -9.20
N GLY A 232 11.94 -9.01 -10.24
CA GLY A 232 12.14 -9.49 -11.59
C GLY A 232 11.85 -8.45 -12.63
N VAL A 233 11.92 -8.86 -13.89
CA VAL A 233 11.56 -8.03 -15.05
C VAL A 233 10.42 -8.71 -15.81
N VAL A 234 9.47 -7.91 -16.26
CA VAL A 234 8.40 -8.31 -17.18
C VAL A 234 8.76 -7.82 -18.57
N THR A 235 8.92 -8.75 -19.50
CA THR A 235 9.24 -8.46 -20.89
C THR A 235 8.22 -9.05 -21.85
N ASP A 236 8.21 -8.59 -23.10
CA ASP A 236 7.53 -9.28 -24.20
C ASP A 236 8.40 -10.39 -24.81
N GLN A 237 7.86 -11.10 -25.81
CA GLN A 237 8.59 -12.18 -26.49
C GLN A 237 9.81 -11.71 -27.28
N GLN A 238 9.93 -10.41 -27.55
CA GLN A 238 11.07 -9.80 -28.23
C GLN A 238 12.15 -9.35 -27.23
N GLY A 239 11.87 -9.43 -25.92
CA GLY A 239 12.77 -9.00 -24.86
C GLY A 239 12.58 -7.54 -24.44
N GLU A 240 11.59 -6.85 -25.01
CA GLU A 240 11.32 -5.45 -24.66
C GLU A 240 10.63 -5.38 -23.27
N PRO A 241 11.06 -4.46 -22.40
CA PRO A 241 10.46 -4.31 -21.08
C PRO A 241 9.03 -3.77 -21.16
N ILE A 242 8.17 -4.26 -20.27
CA ILE A 242 6.77 -3.83 -20.18
C ILE A 242 6.58 -3.04 -18.88
N ALA A 243 6.47 -1.72 -19.01
CA ALA A 243 6.12 -0.81 -17.91
C ALA A 243 4.64 -0.93 -17.51
N ASN A 244 4.31 -0.59 -16.26
CA ASN A 244 2.95 -0.60 -15.71
C ASN A 244 2.25 -1.97 -15.80
N ALA A 245 3.01 -3.07 -15.91
CA ALA A 245 2.48 -4.41 -15.79
C ALA A 245 2.15 -4.69 -14.33
N THR A 246 0.96 -5.23 -14.06
CA THR A 246 0.53 -5.59 -12.72
C THR A 246 1.04 -6.97 -12.33
N ILE A 247 1.65 -7.07 -11.15
CA ILE A 247 2.06 -8.31 -10.50
C ILE A 247 1.08 -8.62 -9.38
N VAL A 248 0.38 -9.75 -9.51
CA VAL A 248 -0.64 -10.23 -8.59
C VAL A 248 -0.08 -11.43 -7.83
N VAL A 249 -0.08 -11.35 -6.50
CA VAL A 249 0.33 -12.46 -5.62
C VAL A 249 -0.91 -13.15 -5.08
N GLY A 250 -1.03 -14.46 -5.34
CA GLY A 250 -2.17 -15.24 -4.85
C GLY A 250 -2.29 -15.18 -3.33
N GLY A 251 -3.49 -14.85 -2.83
CA GLY A 251 -3.77 -14.71 -1.40
C GLY A 251 -3.55 -13.32 -0.82
N ILE A 252 -2.93 -12.40 -1.56
CA ILE A 252 -2.70 -11.02 -1.10
C ILE A 252 -3.48 -10.07 -2.00
N ASN A 253 -4.51 -9.42 -1.46
CA ASN A 253 -5.37 -8.50 -2.20
C ASN A 253 -4.76 -7.09 -2.36
N HIS A 254 -3.48 -7.02 -2.70
CA HIS A 254 -2.78 -5.78 -3.00
C HIS A 254 -1.70 -6.08 -4.05
N ASN A 255 -1.81 -5.47 -5.24
CA ASN A 255 -0.90 -5.76 -6.35
C ASN A 255 0.20 -4.69 -6.44
N VAL A 256 1.29 -5.00 -7.14
CA VAL A 256 2.34 -4.02 -7.47
C VAL A 256 2.45 -3.83 -8.98
N GLN A 257 3.02 -2.71 -9.42
CA GLN A 257 3.27 -2.41 -10.83
C GLN A 257 4.77 -2.44 -11.17
N THR A 258 5.09 -2.78 -12.41
CA THR A 258 6.46 -2.62 -12.93
C THR A 258 6.79 -1.16 -13.19
N ALA A 259 8.03 -0.77 -12.92
CA ALA A 259 8.58 0.54 -13.27
C ALA A 259 8.84 0.65 -14.79
N SER A 260 9.38 1.79 -15.22
CA SER A 260 9.62 2.07 -16.65
C SER A 260 10.55 1.05 -17.34
N GLY A 261 11.44 0.41 -16.59
CA GLY A 261 12.33 -0.65 -17.08
C GLY A 261 11.69 -2.03 -17.12
N GLY A 262 10.40 -2.16 -16.80
CA GLY A 262 9.71 -3.44 -16.68
C GLY A 262 10.08 -4.22 -15.42
N ASP A 263 10.96 -3.66 -14.59
CA ASP A 263 11.38 -4.19 -13.30
C ASP A 263 10.32 -3.99 -12.21
N TYR A 264 10.23 -4.95 -11.31
CA TYR A 264 9.34 -4.90 -10.15
C TYR A 264 10.02 -5.52 -8.92
N TRP A 265 9.53 -5.11 -7.75
CA TRP A 265 9.92 -5.64 -6.46
C TRP A 265 8.67 -5.88 -5.63
N ARG A 266 8.63 -7.01 -4.93
CA ARG A 266 7.53 -7.39 -4.06
C ARG A 266 8.10 -8.03 -2.80
N ILE A 267 8.15 -7.24 -1.73
CA ILE A 267 8.58 -7.71 -0.42
C ILE A 267 7.53 -8.70 0.11
N LEU A 268 7.99 -9.90 0.49
CA LEU A 268 7.16 -10.99 0.97
C LEU A 268 7.93 -11.75 2.06
N ASN A 269 7.18 -12.42 2.93
CA ASN A 269 7.76 -13.37 3.87
C ASN A 269 8.15 -14.69 3.16
N PRO A 270 8.98 -15.54 3.80
CA PRO A 270 9.37 -16.82 3.20
C PRO A 270 8.16 -17.70 2.94
N GLY A 271 8.12 -18.33 1.77
CA GLY A 271 6.97 -19.10 1.32
C GLY A 271 6.94 -19.31 -0.18
N GLU A 272 6.01 -20.14 -0.64
CA GLU A 272 5.76 -20.36 -2.06
C GLU A 272 4.50 -19.61 -2.50
N TYR A 273 4.64 -18.77 -3.52
CA TYR A 273 3.58 -17.89 -3.99
C TYR A 273 3.25 -18.18 -5.44
N ARG A 274 1.95 -18.29 -5.75
CA ARG A 274 1.46 -18.28 -7.12
C ARG A 274 1.35 -16.83 -7.58
N VAL A 275 2.24 -16.42 -8.48
CA VAL A 275 2.36 -15.04 -8.95
C VAL A 275 1.92 -14.94 -10.40
N GLN A 276 1.09 -13.95 -10.70
CA GLN A 276 0.61 -13.64 -12.04
C GLN A 276 1.09 -12.26 -12.49
N ALA A 277 1.72 -12.18 -13.65
CA ALA A 277 1.98 -10.92 -14.34
C ALA A 277 0.91 -10.68 -15.41
N ARG A 278 0.32 -9.48 -15.43
CA ARG A 278 -0.67 -9.05 -16.44
C ARG A 278 -0.34 -7.64 -16.92
N ALA A 279 -0.55 -7.40 -18.20
CA ALA A 279 -0.39 -6.07 -18.80
C ALA A 279 -1.45 -5.87 -19.88
N GLU A 280 -1.87 -4.61 -20.10
CA GLU A 280 -2.85 -4.31 -21.13
C GLU A 280 -2.31 -4.69 -22.52
N GLY A 281 -3.12 -5.41 -23.30
CA GLY A 281 -2.71 -5.87 -24.63
C GLY A 281 -1.84 -7.13 -24.63
N TYR A 282 -1.61 -7.76 -23.49
CA TYR A 282 -0.88 -9.01 -23.36
C TYR A 282 -1.71 -10.12 -22.71
N ASN A 283 -1.37 -11.38 -22.99
CA ASN A 283 -1.94 -12.51 -22.27
C ASN A 283 -1.21 -12.67 -20.93
N PRO A 284 -1.94 -12.86 -19.81
CA PRO A 284 -1.32 -12.98 -18.50
C PRO A 284 -0.47 -14.25 -18.40
N SER A 285 0.62 -14.18 -17.64
CA SER A 285 1.52 -15.30 -17.36
C SER A 285 1.50 -15.60 -15.87
N VAL A 286 1.48 -16.88 -15.49
CA VAL A 286 1.41 -17.32 -14.11
C VAL A 286 2.57 -18.26 -13.83
N LYS A 287 3.25 -18.04 -12.71
CA LYS A 287 4.37 -18.86 -12.23
C LYS A 287 4.28 -19.04 -10.72
N THR A 288 4.93 -20.07 -10.21
CA THR A 288 5.21 -20.19 -8.78
C THR A 288 6.57 -19.58 -8.52
N CYS A 289 6.65 -18.60 -7.61
CA CYS A 289 7.88 -17.99 -7.14
C CYS A 289 8.06 -18.36 -5.67
N SER A 290 9.25 -18.82 -5.29
CA SER A 290 9.57 -19.16 -3.90
C SER A 290 10.39 -18.04 -3.27
N VAL A 291 10.13 -17.74 -2.00
CA VAL A 291 10.88 -16.79 -1.18
C VAL A 291 11.58 -17.59 -0.09
N PHE A 292 12.91 -17.49 -0.05
CA PHE A 292 13.74 -18.20 0.92
C PHE A 292 13.96 -17.40 2.20
N TYR A 293 14.52 -18.04 3.23
CA TYR A 293 14.87 -17.39 4.49
C TYR A 293 16.11 -16.50 4.38
N ASP A 294 16.99 -16.79 3.43
CA ASP A 294 18.22 -16.02 3.21
C ASP A 294 17.92 -14.59 2.77
N ILE A 295 18.84 -13.68 3.11
CA ILE A 295 18.77 -12.29 2.65
C ILE A 295 18.99 -12.28 1.13
N GLY A 296 18.01 -11.75 0.40
CA GLY A 296 18.09 -11.61 -1.05
C GLY A 296 16.78 -11.95 -1.76
N ALA A 297 16.28 -10.99 -2.55
CA ALA A 297 15.02 -11.15 -3.26
C ALA A 297 15.21 -12.15 -4.40
N THR A 298 14.36 -13.16 -4.42
CA THR A 298 14.43 -14.22 -5.42
C THR A 298 13.99 -13.69 -6.78
N GLN A 299 14.74 -14.02 -7.83
CA GLN A 299 14.43 -13.55 -9.18
C GLN A 299 13.26 -14.33 -9.78
N CYS A 300 12.17 -13.64 -10.15
CA CYS A 300 11.00 -14.24 -10.79
C CYS A 300 10.58 -13.44 -12.04
N ASN A 301 11.24 -13.69 -13.17
CA ASN A 301 10.96 -12.95 -14.41
C ASN A 301 9.73 -13.48 -15.14
N PHE A 302 9.03 -12.60 -15.87
CA PHE A 302 7.86 -12.95 -16.69
C PHE A 302 8.05 -12.53 -18.14
N VAL A 303 7.61 -13.39 -19.05
CA VAL A 303 7.53 -13.08 -20.48
C VAL A 303 6.07 -13.15 -20.89
N LEU A 304 5.55 -12.05 -21.43
CA LEU A 304 4.15 -11.92 -21.82
C LEU A 304 4.01 -11.97 -23.35
N ALA A 305 3.08 -12.78 -23.84
CA ALA A 305 2.74 -12.83 -25.26
C ALA A 305 1.69 -11.76 -25.58
N ARG A 306 1.85 -11.05 -26.70
CA ARG A 306 0.85 -10.07 -27.15
C ARG A 306 -0.52 -10.74 -27.34
N SER A 307 -1.56 -10.10 -26.85
CA SER A 307 -2.92 -10.57 -26.99
C SER A 307 -3.49 -10.13 -28.34
N ASN A 308 -4.17 -11.05 -29.03
CA ASN A 308 -4.96 -10.70 -30.20
C ASN A 308 -6.19 -9.84 -29.84
N TRP A 309 -6.50 -9.64 -28.55
CA TRP A 309 -7.65 -8.86 -28.12
C TRP A 309 -7.64 -7.41 -28.57
N LYS A 310 -6.47 -6.76 -28.65
CA LYS A 310 -6.39 -5.36 -29.13
C LYS A 310 -6.81 -5.27 -30.60
N ARG A 311 -6.30 -6.19 -31.43
CA ARG A 311 -6.71 -6.35 -32.84
C ARG A 311 -8.20 -6.69 -32.97
N ILE A 312 -8.72 -7.57 -32.10
CA ILE A 312 -10.14 -7.93 -32.13
C ILE A 312 -11.01 -6.74 -31.68
N ARG A 313 -10.60 -5.94 -30.68
CA ARG A 313 -11.30 -4.70 -30.27
C ARG A 313 -11.31 -3.66 -31.39
N GLU A 314 -10.18 -3.46 -32.08
CA GLU A 314 -10.11 -2.57 -33.25
C GLU A 314 -11.05 -3.04 -34.37
N ILE A 315 -11.07 -4.35 -34.67
CA ILE A 315 -12.01 -4.94 -35.62
C ILE A 315 -13.47 -4.79 -35.16
N MET A 316 -13.75 -4.94 -33.86
CA MET A 316 -15.09 -4.76 -33.29
C MET A 316 -15.53 -3.29 -33.36
N ALA A 317 -14.65 -2.34 -33.06
CA ALA A 317 -14.91 -0.91 -33.16
C ALA A 317 -15.20 -0.50 -34.62
N MET A 318 -14.42 -1.03 -35.57
CA MET A 318 -14.67 -0.83 -37.01
C MET A 318 -15.98 -1.48 -37.50
N ASN A 319 -16.42 -2.57 -36.87
CA ASN A 319 -17.65 -3.30 -37.21
C ASN A 319 -18.86 -2.95 -36.32
N GLY A 320 -18.85 -1.78 -35.66
CA GLY A 320 -19.99 -1.26 -34.90
C GLY A 320 -20.32 -2.06 -33.63
N ASN A 321 -19.30 -2.58 -32.95
CA ASN A 321 -19.39 -3.33 -31.67
C ASN A 321 -20.32 -4.56 -31.69
N ARG A 322 -20.55 -5.17 -32.87
CA ARG A 322 -21.31 -6.42 -32.96
C ARG A 322 -20.41 -7.62 -32.63
N PRO A 323 -20.86 -8.60 -31.82
CA PRO A 323 -20.08 -9.79 -31.54
C PRO A 323 -19.81 -10.56 -32.83
N ILE A 324 -18.53 -10.80 -33.13
CA ILE A 324 -18.09 -11.56 -34.30
C ILE A 324 -18.58 -12.99 -34.12
N ARG A 325 -19.53 -13.45 -34.97
CA ARG A 325 -19.99 -14.84 -34.95
C ARG A 325 -18.79 -15.74 -35.26
N ARG A 326 -18.33 -16.48 -34.25
CA ARG A 326 -17.37 -17.58 -34.42
C ARG A 326 -18.03 -18.65 -35.29
N ILE A 327 -17.66 -18.72 -36.57
CA ILE A 327 -17.95 -19.89 -37.39
C ILE A 327 -16.98 -20.96 -36.92
N VAL A 328 -17.49 -21.96 -36.19
CA VAL A 328 -16.71 -23.13 -35.80
C VAL A 328 -16.37 -23.90 -37.08
N PRO A 329 -15.07 -24.09 -37.43
CA PRO A 329 -14.70 -24.89 -38.59
C PRO A 329 -15.21 -26.32 -38.40
N GLY A 330 -16.03 -26.81 -39.33
CA GLY A 330 -16.52 -28.19 -39.32
C GLY A 330 -17.95 -28.41 -38.83
N ARG A 331 -18.72 -27.38 -38.46
CA ARG A 331 -20.16 -27.56 -38.19
C ARG A 331 -20.94 -27.59 -39.52
N PRO A 332 -21.66 -28.67 -39.85
CA PRO A 332 -22.52 -28.69 -41.03
C PRO A 332 -23.60 -27.61 -40.89
N MET A 333 -23.72 -26.77 -41.92
CA MET A 333 -24.73 -25.72 -42.00
C MET A 333 -26.13 -26.30 -41.80
N THR A 334 -26.92 -25.71 -40.93
CA THR A 334 -28.31 -26.11 -40.73
C THR A 334 -29.12 -25.85 -42.01
N PRO A 335 -30.23 -26.58 -42.25
CA PRO A 335 -31.09 -26.36 -43.41
C PRO A 335 -31.55 -24.90 -43.54
N ARG A 336 -31.77 -24.22 -42.40
CA ARG A 336 -32.17 -22.82 -42.32
C ARG A 336 -31.08 -21.86 -42.76
N GLU A 337 -29.81 -22.17 -42.46
CA GLU A 337 -28.65 -21.38 -42.89
C GLU A 337 -28.33 -21.55 -44.38
N ARG A 338 -28.54 -22.76 -44.94
CA ARG A 338 -28.43 -22.99 -46.41
C ARG A 338 -29.47 -22.18 -47.19
N LEU A 339 -30.70 -22.12 -46.68
CA LEU A 339 -31.81 -21.39 -47.31
C LEU A 339 -31.58 -19.87 -47.31
N LEU A 340 -30.92 -19.34 -46.27
CA LEU A 340 -30.54 -17.93 -46.20
C LEU A 340 -29.36 -17.59 -47.13
N LEU A 341 -28.45 -18.55 -47.36
CA LEU A 341 -27.33 -18.36 -48.30
C LEU A 341 -27.82 -18.38 -49.76
N GLN A 342 -28.75 -19.27 -50.09
CA GLN A 342 -29.39 -19.34 -51.41
C GLN A 342 -30.23 -18.11 -51.78
N ARG A 343 -30.66 -17.32 -50.79
CA ARG A 343 -31.37 -16.05 -51.03
C ARG A 343 -30.44 -14.84 -51.19
N ARG A 344 -29.15 -15.01 -50.95
CA ARG A 344 -28.13 -13.94 -51.05
C ARG A 344 -27.27 -14.04 -52.33
N LEU A 345 -27.36 -15.15 -53.05
CA LEU A 345 -26.95 -15.29 -54.44
C LEU A 345 -28.18 -15.04 -55.32
#